data_AF-A0A8J7BJ44-F1
#
_entry.id   AF-A0A8J7BJ44-F1
#
_cell.length_a   1.000
_cell.length_b   1.000
_cell.length_c   1.000
_cell.angle_alpha   90.00
_cell.angle_beta   90.00
_cell.angle_gamma   90.00
#
_symmetry.space_group_name_H-M   'P 1'
#
loop_
_entity.id
_entity.type
_entity.pdbx_description
1 polymer ?
#
loop_
_entity_poly.entity_id
_entity_poly.type
_entity_poly.pdbx_seq_one_letter_code
_entity_poly.pdbx_strand_id
1 'polypeptide(L)'
;MNNKNTEEKVSSNSESEKEHLTFTDRLPNCMQSIINFAKGEGVHLVVLVILFFVSVRLLTQFGGSLANKFFASLEVDYRLLPKTENEEILNFRDAEEARLKNYARNMQGSEFAKQRLVEQTKEIQGRVRSHVQVTKYFYVQYFVSVTTATVSAVIAAICLFSISKSGWSNTKNSLLSLFVVSFGFATIFSAYIVVFKYEENISQNKTLYLAYAALEDRVSSYFATGQFLINSAQGERTAITNSSQVIQFIDDELATINNIAIGFDATKIPNYQDYQNLGDGTSSNDAP
;
A
#
# COMPACT_ATOMS: atom_id res chain seq x y z
N MET A 1 -1.64 -80.49 45.41
CA MET A 1 -2.90 -80.67 44.65
C MET A 1 -3.77 -79.45 44.87
N ASN A 2 -3.81 -78.52 43.90
CA ASN A 2 -5.03 -77.88 43.41
C ASN A 2 -4.63 -76.76 42.44
N ASN A 3 -4.77 -77.08 41.16
CA ASN A 3 -4.53 -76.23 40.02
C ASN A 3 -5.80 -75.39 39.79
N LYS A 4 -5.70 -74.06 39.89
CA LYS A 4 -6.83 -73.15 39.66
C LYS A 4 -6.56 -72.40 38.36
N ASN A 5 -7.19 -72.87 37.29
CA ASN A 5 -7.20 -72.24 35.98
C ASN A 5 -7.99 -70.93 36.06
N THR A 6 -7.35 -69.83 35.68
CA THR A 6 -7.99 -68.52 35.53
C THR A 6 -8.17 -68.27 34.04
N GLU A 7 -9.41 -68.25 33.58
CA GLU A 7 -9.79 -67.95 32.20
C GLU A 7 -9.58 -66.45 31.93
N GLU A 8 -8.68 -66.15 31.00
CA GLU A 8 -8.40 -64.81 30.49
C GLU A 8 -9.39 -64.50 29.37
N LYS A 9 -10.35 -63.61 29.67
CA LYS A 9 -11.39 -63.18 28.73
C LYS A 9 -10.81 -62.11 27.80
N VAL A 10 -10.35 -62.53 26.63
CA VAL A 10 -9.89 -61.65 25.55
C VAL A 10 -11.08 -60.83 25.06
N SER A 11 -11.12 -59.55 25.46
CA SER A 11 -12.05 -58.55 24.94
C SER A 11 -11.64 -58.22 23.51
N SER A 12 -12.39 -58.75 22.55
CA SER A 12 -12.29 -58.40 21.14
C SER A 12 -12.45 -56.88 20.96
N ASN A 13 -11.37 -56.23 20.52
CA ASN A 13 -11.39 -54.86 20.01
C ASN A 13 -12.39 -54.78 18.85
N SER A 14 -13.51 -54.11 19.08
CA SER A 14 -14.33 -53.56 18.00
C SER A 14 -13.55 -52.42 17.37
N GLU A 15 -12.92 -52.69 16.22
CA GLU A 15 -12.44 -51.65 15.31
C GLU A 15 -13.61 -50.69 15.05
N SER A 16 -13.52 -49.50 15.62
CA SER A 16 -14.48 -48.44 15.35
C SER A 16 -14.25 -48.01 13.91
N GLU A 17 -15.20 -48.38 13.06
CA GLU A 17 -15.47 -47.82 11.75
C GLU A 17 -15.25 -46.29 11.80
N LYS A 18 -14.08 -45.83 11.35
CA LYS A 18 -13.81 -44.40 11.19
C LYS A 18 -14.60 -43.96 9.98
N GLU A 19 -15.85 -43.57 10.20
CA GLU A 19 -16.68 -42.94 9.18
C GLU A 19 -15.88 -41.80 8.54
N HIS A 20 -15.53 -42.01 7.27
CA HIS A 20 -14.93 -40.99 6.40
C HIS A 20 -16.00 -39.92 6.13
N LEU A 21 -16.26 -39.06 7.13
CA LEU A 21 -17.07 -37.87 6.97
C LEU A 21 -16.44 -37.01 5.89
N THR A 22 -17.12 -36.91 4.75
CA THR A 22 -16.67 -36.12 3.63
C THR A 22 -16.73 -34.64 3.98
N PHE A 23 -15.88 -33.81 3.36
CA PHE A 23 -15.83 -32.36 3.60
C PHE A 23 -17.21 -31.69 3.45
N THR A 24 -18.03 -32.24 2.55
CA THR A 24 -19.42 -31.82 2.31
C THR A 24 -20.36 -32.04 3.50
N ASP A 25 -20.11 -33.04 4.34
CA ASP A 25 -20.94 -33.31 5.53
C ASP A 25 -20.63 -32.35 6.69
N ARG A 26 -19.46 -31.69 6.66
CA ARG A 26 -19.03 -30.72 7.69
C ARG A 26 -19.49 -29.29 7.41
N LEU A 27 -19.78 -28.97 6.15
CA LEU A 27 -20.20 -27.63 5.69
C LEU A 27 -21.49 -27.12 6.36
N PRO A 28 -22.57 -27.91 6.46
CA PRO A 28 -23.82 -27.48 7.11
C PRO A 28 -23.63 -27.19 8.60
N ASN A 29 -22.87 -28.04 9.29
CA ASN A 29 -22.59 -27.89 10.72
C ASN A 29 -21.71 -26.67 11.01
N CYS A 30 -20.77 -26.36 10.11
CA CYS A 30 -19.97 -25.14 10.17
C CYS A 30 -20.83 -23.89 9.97
N MET A 31 -21.66 -23.87 8.92
CA MET A 31 -22.58 -22.75 8.64
C MET A 31 -23.57 -22.53 9.78
N GLN A 32 -24.14 -23.60 10.35
CA GLN A 32 -25.05 -23.50 11.48
C GLN A 32 -24.34 -22.97 12.75
N SER A 33 -23.08 -23.33 12.96
CA SER A 33 -22.26 -22.80 14.06
C SER A 33 -21.96 -21.31 13.87
N ILE A 34 -21.69 -20.87 12.64
CA ILE A 34 -21.52 -19.44 12.30
C ILE A 34 -22.82 -18.67 12.51
N ILE A 35 -23.97 -19.22 12.11
CA ILE A 35 -25.28 -18.58 12.29
C ILE A 35 -25.64 -18.49 13.77
N ASN A 36 -25.40 -19.54 14.56
CA ASN A 36 -25.67 -19.53 16.00
C ASN A 36 -24.72 -18.58 16.74
N PHE A 37 -23.46 -18.51 16.30
CA PHE A 37 -22.51 -17.49 16.77
C PHE A 37 -23.03 -16.09 16.47
N ALA A 38 -23.47 -15.82 15.23
CA ALA A 38 -24.01 -14.53 14.81
C ALA A 38 -25.27 -14.10 15.59
N LYS A 39 -26.13 -15.05 15.98
CA LYS A 39 -27.38 -14.78 16.73
C LYS A 39 -27.17 -14.50 18.22
N GLY A 40 -26.08 -15.00 18.81
CA GLY A 40 -25.74 -14.78 20.22
C GLY A 40 -24.75 -13.62 20.37
N GLU A 41 -23.50 -13.97 20.67
CA GLU A 41 -22.43 -12.99 20.91
C GLU A 41 -21.89 -12.33 19.63
N GLY A 42 -22.19 -12.90 18.45
CA GLY A 42 -21.67 -12.43 17.17
C GLY A 42 -22.21 -11.07 16.73
N VAL A 43 -23.36 -10.62 17.27
CA VAL A 43 -23.85 -9.25 17.04
C VAL A 43 -22.81 -8.22 17.52
N HIS A 44 -22.20 -8.43 18.68
CA HIS A 44 -21.16 -7.54 19.19
C HIS A 44 -19.92 -7.54 18.31
N LEU A 45 -19.52 -8.71 17.79
CA LEU A 45 -18.39 -8.82 16.87
C LEU A 45 -18.67 -8.08 15.55
N VAL A 46 -19.87 -8.24 14.98
CA VAL A 46 -20.29 -7.51 13.77
C VAL A 46 -20.28 -6.00 14.02
N VAL A 47 -20.82 -5.54 15.14
CA VAL A 47 -20.79 -4.11 15.51
C VAL A 47 -19.36 -3.59 15.65
N LEU A 48 -18.47 -4.34 16.29
CA LEU A 48 -17.05 -3.98 16.43
C LEU A 48 -16.35 -3.88 15.06
N VAL A 49 -16.63 -4.82 14.16
CA VAL A 49 -16.09 -4.80 12.80
C VAL A 49 -16.60 -3.59 12.01
N ILE A 50 -17.89 -3.26 12.12
CA ILE A 50 -18.47 -2.07 11.48
C ILE A 50 -17.81 -0.80 12.02
N LEU A 51 -17.72 -0.66 13.35
CA LEU A 51 -17.07 0.49 14.00
C LEU A 51 -15.61 0.63 13.58
N PHE A 52 -14.92 -0.49 13.39
CA PHE A 52 -13.57 -0.52 12.86
C PHE A 52 -13.48 0.01 11.42
N PHE A 53 -14.35 -0.43 10.51
CA PHE A 53 -14.34 0.11 9.14
C PHE A 53 -14.70 1.60 9.10
N VAL A 54 -15.63 2.04 9.96
CA VAL A 54 -15.96 3.47 10.11
C VAL A 54 -14.74 4.24 10.62
N SER A 55 -14.01 3.73 11.62
CA SER A 55 -12.82 4.41 12.15
C SER A 55 -11.70 4.50 11.13
N VAL A 56 -11.45 3.43 10.35
CA VAL A 56 -10.47 3.44 9.25
C VAL A 56 -10.85 4.48 8.19
N ARG A 57 -12.13 4.61 7.85
CA ARG A 57 -12.61 5.63 6.91
C ARG A 57 -12.39 7.05 7.44
N LEU A 58 -12.69 7.30 8.72
CA LEU A 58 -12.44 8.59 9.36
C LEU A 58 -10.94 8.92 9.42
N LEU A 59 -10.10 7.93 9.75
CA LEU A 59 -8.65 8.07 9.72
C LEU A 59 -8.11 8.37 8.32
N THR A 60 -8.71 7.78 7.28
CA THR A 60 -8.34 8.07 5.88
C THR A 60 -8.68 9.51 5.52
N GLN A 61 -9.86 10.00 5.90
CA GLN A 61 -10.24 11.41 5.67
C GLN A 61 -9.34 12.38 6.45
N PHE A 62 -9.06 12.07 7.72
CA PHE A 62 -8.17 12.87 8.55
C PHE A 62 -6.73 12.87 8.02
N GLY A 63 -6.20 11.69 7.67
CA GLY A 63 -4.90 11.52 7.03
C GLY A 63 -4.80 12.28 5.71
N GLY A 64 -5.86 12.28 4.90
CA GLY A 64 -5.95 13.10 3.69
C GLY A 64 -5.86 14.61 3.98
N SER A 65 -6.53 15.09 5.03
CA SER A 65 -6.44 16.48 5.47
C SER A 65 -5.04 16.85 5.97
N LEU A 66 -4.40 15.97 6.74
CA LEU A 66 -3.00 16.16 7.17
C LEU A 66 -2.03 16.15 6.01
N ALA A 67 -2.19 15.21 5.07
CA ALA A 67 -1.40 15.14 3.85
C ALA A 67 -1.52 16.46 3.07
N ASN A 68 -2.75 16.94 2.84
CA ASN A 68 -2.97 18.22 2.17
C ASN A 68 -2.25 19.38 2.86
N LYS A 69 -2.26 19.45 4.19
CA LYS A 69 -1.54 20.49 4.96
C LYS A 69 -0.02 20.35 4.85
N PHE A 70 0.50 19.13 5.00
CA PHE A 70 1.92 18.84 4.87
C PHE A 70 2.44 19.21 3.49
N PHE A 71 1.74 18.78 2.44
CA PHE A 71 2.08 19.11 1.07
C PHE A 71 1.92 20.61 0.80
N ALA A 72 0.85 21.27 1.27
CA ALA A 72 0.75 22.73 1.18
C ALA A 72 1.91 23.47 1.87
N SER A 73 2.45 22.93 2.97
CA SER A 73 3.60 23.53 3.68
C SER A 73 4.95 23.31 3.02
N LEU A 74 5.05 22.37 2.06
CA LEU A 74 6.31 22.11 1.37
C LEU A 74 6.72 23.22 0.39
N GLU A 75 5.91 24.27 0.20
CA GLU A 75 6.22 25.53 -0.51
C GLU A 75 6.83 25.42 -1.93
N VAL A 76 6.95 24.20 -2.48
CA VAL A 76 7.33 23.94 -3.86
C VAL A 76 6.07 23.99 -4.72
N ASP A 77 5.85 25.16 -5.31
CA ASP A 77 4.87 25.54 -6.35
C ASP A 77 3.65 24.61 -6.55
N TYR A 78 2.81 24.50 -5.51
CA TYR A 78 1.50 23.81 -5.59
C TYR A 78 0.49 24.47 -6.54
N ARG A 79 0.87 25.52 -7.28
CA ARG A 79 0.01 26.13 -8.30
C ARG A 79 -0.42 25.14 -9.39
N LEU A 80 0.30 24.03 -9.56
CA LEU A 80 0.03 23.01 -10.57
C LEU A 80 -0.91 21.88 -10.09
N LEU A 81 -1.22 21.78 -8.79
CA LEU A 81 -2.13 20.76 -8.30
C LEU A 81 -3.55 21.33 -8.18
N PRO A 82 -4.50 20.86 -9.00
CA PRO A 82 -5.88 21.30 -8.92
C PRO A 82 -6.44 20.93 -7.53
N LYS A 83 -7.16 21.88 -6.92
CA LYS A 83 -7.74 21.71 -5.58
C LYS A 83 -8.91 20.72 -5.60
N THR A 84 -9.50 20.48 -6.78
CA THR A 84 -10.61 19.55 -7.01
C THR A 84 -10.33 18.60 -8.18
N GLU A 85 -10.90 17.39 -8.12
CA GLU A 85 -10.36 16.21 -8.80
C GLU A 85 -10.72 16.07 -10.29
N ASN A 86 -11.74 16.76 -10.84
CA ASN A 86 -12.22 16.43 -12.20
C ASN A 86 -12.46 17.62 -13.15
N GLU A 87 -13.08 18.73 -12.73
CA GLU A 87 -13.37 19.86 -13.66
C GLU A 87 -12.25 20.91 -13.70
N GLU A 88 -11.57 21.17 -12.59
CA GLU A 88 -10.45 22.12 -12.57
C GLU A 88 -9.21 21.59 -13.31
N ILE A 89 -9.03 20.27 -13.38
CA ILE A 89 -7.86 19.64 -14.00
C ILE A 89 -7.84 19.88 -15.52
N LEU A 90 -8.99 19.72 -16.17
CA LEU A 90 -9.13 19.91 -17.63
C LEU A 90 -8.90 21.38 -18.01
N ASN A 91 -9.59 22.30 -17.33
CA ASN A 91 -9.45 23.73 -17.58
C ASN A 91 -8.02 24.23 -17.31
N PHE A 92 -7.37 23.72 -16.27
CA PHE A 92 -5.98 24.05 -15.97
C PHE A 92 -5.02 23.58 -17.06
N ARG A 93 -5.18 22.33 -17.52
CA ARG A 93 -4.32 21.74 -18.57
C ARG A 93 -4.42 22.52 -19.88
N ASP A 94 -5.62 22.92 -20.28
CA ASP A 94 -5.84 23.65 -21.52
C ASP A 94 -5.27 25.09 -21.44
N ALA A 95 -5.41 25.74 -20.27
CA ALA A 95 -4.82 27.05 -20.03
C ALA A 95 -3.29 27.02 -20.02
N GLU A 96 -2.69 26.00 -19.38
CA GLU A 96 -1.25 25.78 -19.34
C GLU A 96 -0.68 25.50 -20.73
N GLU A 97 -1.34 24.64 -21.50
CA GLU A 97 -0.98 24.38 -22.89
C GLU A 97 -1.01 25.66 -23.74
N ALA A 98 -2.03 26.50 -23.58
CA ALA A 98 -2.11 27.78 -24.29
C ALA A 98 -0.95 28.71 -23.90
N ARG A 99 -0.55 28.74 -22.63
CA ARG A 99 0.61 29.51 -22.15
C ARG A 99 1.92 28.99 -22.74
N LEU A 100 2.16 27.68 -22.71
CA LEU A 100 3.35 27.05 -23.29
C LEU A 100 3.45 27.34 -24.79
N LYS A 101 2.34 27.22 -25.54
CA LYS A 101 2.30 27.58 -26.96
C LYS A 101 2.63 29.05 -27.20
N ASN A 102 2.14 29.96 -26.34
CA ASN A 102 2.46 31.39 -26.45
C ASN A 102 3.95 31.67 -26.18
N TYR A 103 4.57 31.02 -25.20
CA TYR A 103 6.01 31.13 -24.98
C TYR A 103 6.80 30.57 -26.17
N ALA A 104 6.38 29.43 -26.70
CA ALA A 104 7.04 28.78 -27.83
C ALA A 104 7.05 29.64 -29.11
N ARG A 105 6.00 30.44 -29.36
CA ARG A 105 5.95 31.37 -30.51
C ARG A 105 7.12 32.35 -30.52
N ASN A 106 7.54 32.82 -29.34
CA ASN A 106 8.59 33.83 -29.19
C ASN A 106 10.00 33.23 -29.16
N MET A 107 10.14 31.91 -29.07
CA MET A 107 11.44 31.25 -29.08
C MET A 107 12.06 31.24 -30.48
N GLN A 108 13.39 31.28 -30.53
CA GLN A 108 14.14 31.06 -31.76
C GLN A 108 14.29 29.55 -32.02
N GLY A 109 14.14 29.13 -33.27
CA GLY A 109 14.27 27.73 -33.67
C GLY A 109 13.20 27.30 -34.68
N SER A 110 13.31 26.06 -35.15
CA SER A 110 12.31 25.47 -36.03
C SER A 110 10.99 25.24 -35.30
N GLU A 111 9.87 25.29 -36.03
CA GLU A 111 8.54 24.99 -35.47
C GLU A 111 8.48 23.57 -34.88
N PHE A 112 9.22 22.63 -35.48
CA PHE A 112 9.38 21.28 -34.93
C PHE A 112 10.02 21.29 -33.54
N ALA A 113 11.12 22.03 -33.35
CA ALA A 113 11.79 22.10 -32.06
C ALA A 113 10.90 22.75 -30.99
N LYS A 114 10.16 23.81 -31.36
CA LYS A 114 9.18 24.46 -30.49
C LYS A 114 8.09 23.49 -30.04
N GLN A 115 7.51 22.75 -30.98
CA GLN A 115 6.48 21.75 -30.68
C GLN A 115 7.02 20.65 -29.77
N ARG A 116 8.22 20.13 -30.07
CA ARG A 116 8.86 19.07 -29.27
C ARG A 116 9.10 19.51 -27.83
N LEU A 117 9.59 20.73 -27.61
CA LEU A 117 9.78 21.29 -26.27
C LEU A 117 8.46 21.44 -25.51
N VAL A 118 7.38 21.87 -26.17
CA VAL A 118 6.05 21.94 -25.55
C VAL A 118 5.57 20.55 -25.14
N GLU A 119 5.75 19.54 -25.99
CA GLU A 119 5.38 18.15 -25.70
C GLU A 119 6.18 17.57 -24.51
N GLN A 120 7.50 17.75 -24.51
CA GLN A 120 8.36 17.34 -23.39
C GLN A 120 7.97 18.04 -22.07
N THR A 121 7.64 19.33 -22.13
CA THR A 121 7.19 20.08 -20.95
C THR A 121 5.91 19.52 -20.37
N LYS A 122 4.93 19.20 -21.23
CA LYS A 122 3.69 18.54 -20.79
C LYS A 122 3.96 17.17 -20.17
N GLU A 123 4.89 16.40 -20.73
CA GLU A 123 5.29 15.12 -20.15
C GLU A 123 5.89 15.30 -18.77
N ILE A 124 6.86 16.22 -18.62
CA ILE A 124 7.48 16.57 -17.32
C ILE A 124 6.39 16.93 -16.31
N GLN A 125 5.48 17.85 -16.65
CA GLN A 125 4.37 18.27 -15.79
C GLN A 125 3.41 17.14 -15.44
N GLY A 126 3.16 16.23 -16.38
CA GLY A 126 2.41 15.00 -16.13
C GLY A 126 3.08 14.16 -15.05
N ARG A 127 4.40 13.92 -15.18
CA ARG A 127 5.19 13.12 -14.26
C ARG A 127 5.33 13.76 -12.88
N VAL A 128 5.53 15.08 -12.81
CA VAL A 128 5.49 15.87 -11.55
C VAL A 128 4.20 15.56 -10.79
N ARG A 129 3.04 15.74 -11.45
CA ARG A 129 1.73 15.51 -10.84
C ARG A 129 1.54 14.06 -10.40
N SER A 130 1.90 13.10 -11.24
CA SER A 130 1.80 11.69 -10.90
C SER A 130 2.62 11.34 -9.66
N HIS A 131 3.89 11.76 -9.58
CA HIS A 131 4.73 11.45 -8.42
C HIS A 131 4.23 12.12 -7.13
N VAL A 132 3.69 13.34 -7.18
CA VAL A 132 3.07 13.95 -5.98
C VAL A 132 1.83 13.17 -5.55
N GLN A 133 0.96 12.80 -6.49
CA GLN A 133 -0.26 12.05 -6.20
C GLN A 133 0.08 10.68 -5.57
N VAL A 134 1.06 9.97 -6.12
CA VAL A 134 1.55 8.69 -5.59
C VAL A 134 2.17 8.88 -4.20
N THR A 135 2.99 9.90 -4.00
CA THR A 135 3.58 10.23 -2.67
C THR A 135 2.48 10.49 -1.64
N LYS A 136 1.47 11.28 -2.02
CA LYS A 136 0.32 11.60 -1.16
C LYS A 136 -0.49 10.36 -0.81
N TYR A 137 -0.76 9.51 -1.80
CA TYR A 137 -1.46 8.25 -1.60
C TYR A 137 -0.73 7.37 -0.57
N PHE A 138 0.56 7.12 -0.77
CA PHE A 138 1.35 6.31 0.16
C PHE A 138 1.47 6.94 1.54
N TYR A 139 1.60 8.27 1.64
CA TYR A 139 1.60 8.96 2.93
C TYR A 139 0.31 8.74 3.72
N VAL A 140 -0.85 8.86 3.07
CA VAL A 140 -2.15 8.61 3.72
C VAL A 140 -2.27 7.14 4.15
N GLN A 141 -1.91 6.19 3.28
CA GLN A 141 -1.97 4.77 3.61
C GLN A 141 -1.00 4.37 4.72
N TYR A 142 0.20 4.95 4.75
CA TYR A 142 1.16 4.78 5.83
C TYR A 142 0.59 5.27 7.15
N PHE A 143 0.06 6.50 7.19
CA PHE A 143 -0.52 7.08 8.39
C PHE A 143 -1.69 6.24 8.94
N VAL A 144 -2.60 5.81 8.07
CA VAL A 144 -3.73 4.94 8.44
C VAL A 144 -3.20 3.62 9.01
N SER A 145 -2.22 3.00 8.34
CA SER A 145 -1.69 1.70 8.76
C SER A 145 -0.98 1.77 10.11
N VAL A 146 -0.10 2.75 10.32
CA VAL A 146 0.61 2.95 11.58
C VAL A 146 -0.37 3.26 12.72
N THR A 147 -1.34 4.15 12.50
CA THR A 147 -2.30 4.54 13.52
C THR A 147 -3.19 3.37 13.93
N THR A 148 -3.75 2.65 12.94
CA THR A 148 -4.59 1.48 13.20
C THR A 148 -3.80 0.39 13.91
N ALA A 149 -2.59 0.07 13.44
CA ALA A 149 -1.74 -0.93 14.08
C ALA A 149 -1.45 -0.57 15.56
N THR A 150 -1.11 0.69 15.83
CA THR A 150 -0.78 1.17 17.18
C THR A 150 -1.98 1.13 18.12
N VAL A 151 -3.13 1.66 17.70
CA VAL A 151 -4.36 1.66 18.52
C VAL A 151 -4.82 0.22 18.80
N SER A 152 -4.82 -0.63 17.78
CA SER A 152 -5.18 -2.04 17.92
C SER A 152 -4.21 -2.80 18.86
N ALA A 153 -2.91 -2.52 18.79
CA ALA A 153 -1.92 -3.11 19.69
C ALA A 153 -2.14 -2.68 21.15
N VAL A 154 -2.47 -1.41 21.41
CA VAL A 154 -2.79 -0.91 22.76
C VAL A 154 -4.05 -1.59 23.30
N ILE A 155 -5.11 -1.69 22.50
CA ILE A 155 -6.34 -2.40 22.92
C ILE A 155 -6.04 -3.88 23.23
N ALA A 156 -5.28 -4.54 22.36
CA ALA A 156 -4.89 -5.94 22.57
C ALA A 156 -4.07 -6.11 23.85
N ALA A 157 -3.13 -5.21 24.14
CA ALA A 157 -2.31 -5.24 25.35
C ALA A 157 -3.15 -5.08 26.64
N ILE A 158 -4.13 -4.17 26.63
CA ILE A 158 -5.07 -3.99 27.76
C ILE A 158 -5.90 -5.25 27.97
N CYS A 159 -6.44 -5.83 26.89
CA CYS A 159 -7.22 -7.06 26.98
C CYS A 159 -6.37 -8.22 27.51
N LEU A 160 -5.14 -8.37 27.00
CA LEU A 160 -4.19 -9.39 27.43
C LEU A 160 -3.85 -9.26 28.92
N PHE A 161 -3.69 -8.04 29.43
CA PHE A 161 -3.47 -7.79 30.86
C PHE A 161 -4.68 -8.18 31.73
N SER A 162 -5.91 -7.94 31.25
CA SER A 162 -7.11 -8.41 31.94
C SER A 162 -7.24 -9.93 31.91
N ILE A 163 -6.96 -10.55 30.75
CA ILE A 163 -6.95 -12.02 30.58
C ILE A 163 -5.91 -12.66 31.51
N SER A 164 -4.72 -12.07 31.65
CA SER A 164 -3.65 -12.63 32.50
C SER A 164 -4.01 -12.59 33.98
N LYS A 165 -4.80 -11.61 34.43
CA LYS A 165 -5.30 -11.53 35.82
C LYS A 165 -6.41 -12.54 36.12
N SER A 166 -7.36 -12.72 35.21
CA SER A 166 -8.52 -13.61 35.44
C SER A 166 -8.24 -15.07 35.07
N GLY A 167 -7.24 -15.30 34.21
CA GLY A 167 -7.02 -16.58 33.55
C GLY A 167 -7.91 -16.75 32.32
N TRP A 168 -7.43 -17.54 31.35
CA TRP A 168 -8.10 -17.71 30.06
C TRP A 168 -9.49 -18.34 30.19
N SER A 169 -9.65 -19.33 31.08
CA SER A 169 -10.91 -20.07 31.28
C SER A 169 -12.01 -19.25 31.95
N ASN A 170 -11.64 -18.24 32.75
CA ASN A 170 -12.59 -17.47 33.56
C ASN A 170 -12.90 -16.11 32.92
N THR A 171 -12.30 -15.80 31.78
CA THR A 171 -12.50 -14.52 31.09
C THR A 171 -13.76 -14.56 30.25
N LYS A 172 -14.53 -13.45 30.24
CA LYS A 172 -15.70 -13.30 29.38
C LYS A 172 -15.32 -13.44 27.90
N ASN A 173 -16.09 -14.22 27.15
CA ASN A 173 -15.88 -14.46 25.71
C ASN A 173 -15.77 -13.17 24.88
N SER A 174 -16.51 -12.12 25.26
CA SER A 174 -16.45 -10.82 24.57
C SER A 174 -15.06 -10.17 24.67
N LEU A 175 -14.36 -10.33 25.80
CA LEU A 175 -13.01 -9.79 26.00
C LEU A 175 -11.97 -10.59 25.21
N LEU A 176 -12.12 -11.92 25.16
CA LEU A 176 -11.30 -12.79 24.32
C LEU A 176 -11.46 -12.44 22.84
N SER A 177 -12.70 -12.24 22.38
CA SER A 177 -12.99 -11.85 21.00
C SER A 177 -12.37 -10.50 20.65
N LEU A 178 -12.49 -9.51 21.54
CA LEU A 178 -11.89 -8.19 21.35
C LEU A 178 -10.36 -8.26 21.27
N PHE A 179 -9.74 -9.09 22.13
CA PHE A 179 -8.30 -9.34 22.10
C PHE A 179 -7.86 -9.92 20.75
N VAL A 180 -8.50 -11.01 20.30
CA VAL A 180 -8.13 -11.70 19.05
C VAL A 180 -8.28 -10.78 17.84
N VAL A 181 -9.40 -10.06 17.73
CA VAL A 181 -9.66 -9.15 16.61
C VAL A 181 -8.65 -7.99 16.62
N SER A 182 -8.41 -7.37 17.77
CA SER A 182 -7.46 -6.25 17.87
C SER A 182 -6.03 -6.71 17.58
N PHE A 183 -5.63 -7.87 18.09
CA PHE A 183 -4.32 -8.45 17.78
C PHE A 183 -4.18 -8.72 16.28
N GLY A 184 -5.18 -9.34 15.65
CA GLY A 184 -5.20 -9.60 14.21
C GLY A 184 -5.05 -8.32 13.39
N PHE A 185 -5.77 -7.25 13.72
CA PHE A 185 -5.61 -5.96 13.06
C PHE A 185 -4.23 -5.34 13.28
N ALA A 186 -3.69 -5.40 14.51
CA ALA A 186 -2.35 -4.92 14.79
C ALA A 186 -1.31 -5.63 13.90
N THR A 187 -1.42 -6.96 13.77
CA THR A 187 -0.53 -7.76 12.93
C THR A 187 -0.69 -7.45 11.44
N ILE A 188 -1.92 -7.43 10.92
CA ILE A 188 -2.19 -7.19 9.49
C ILE A 188 -1.70 -5.81 9.05
N PHE A 189 -2.05 -4.75 9.79
CA PHE A 189 -1.64 -3.40 9.41
C PHE A 189 -0.13 -3.16 9.60
N SER A 190 0.49 -3.82 10.58
CA SER A 190 1.96 -3.81 10.68
C SER A 190 2.61 -4.51 9.47
N ALA A 191 2.04 -5.64 9.02
CA ALA A 191 2.51 -6.34 7.84
C ALA A 191 2.37 -5.48 6.56
N TYR A 192 1.26 -4.74 6.42
CA TYR A 192 1.05 -3.84 5.28
C TYR A 192 2.16 -2.79 5.14
N ILE A 193 2.64 -2.22 6.26
CA ILE A 193 3.72 -1.23 6.22
C ILE A 193 4.98 -1.82 5.57
N VAL A 194 5.33 -3.05 5.95
CA VAL A 194 6.53 -3.73 5.46
C VAL A 194 6.35 -4.21 4.02
N VAL A 195 5.23 -4.87 3.71
CA VAL A 195 4.92 -5.43 2.39
C VAL A 195 4.89 -4.33 1.31
N PHE A 196 4.22 -3.22 1.60
CA PHE A 196 4.10 -2.10 0.65
C PHE A 196 5.22 -1.06 0.76
N LYS A 197 6.24 -1.31 1.60
CA LYS A 197 7.44 -0.47 1.73
C LYS A 197 7.11 1.04 1.75
N TYR A 198 6.11 1.44 2.52
CA TYR A 198 5.49 2.76 2.37
C TYR A 198 6.50 3.92 2.49
N GLU A 199 7.42 3.85 3.44
CA GLU A 199 8.46 4.88 3.65
C GLU A 199 9.40 4.99 2.45
N GLU A 200 9.83 3.85 1.88
CA GLU A 200 10.68 3.81 0.68
C GLU A 200 9.95 4.42 -0.51
N ASN A 201 8.68 4.06 -0.71
CA ASN A 201 7.83 4.60 -1.77
C ASN A 201 7.61 6.10 -1.65
N ILE A 202 7.34 6.62 -0.45
CA ILE A 202 7.22 8.06 -0.19
C ILE A 202 8.54 8.77 -0.52
N SER A 203 9.67 8.24 -0.04
CA SER A 203 10.98 8.84 -0.23
C SER A 203 11.40 8.89 -1.71
N GLN A 204 11.25 7.77 -2.43
CA GLN A 204 11.60 7.66 -3.84
C GLN A 204 10.71 8.53 -4.73
N ASN A 205 9.39 8.51 -4.54
CA ASN A 205 8.48 9.37 -5.32
C ASN A 205 8.70 10.85 -5.01
N LYS A 206 9.01 11.21 -3.76
CA LYS A 206 9.39 12.59 -3.41
C LYS A 206 10.66 13.02 -4.13
N THR A 207 11.66 12.15 -4.20
CA THR A 207 12.92 12.43 -4.90
C THR A 207 12.70 12.62 -6.39
N LEU A 208 11.92 11.73 -7.02
CA LEU A 208 11.53 11.85 -8.43
C LEU A 208 10.73 13.13 -8.69
N TYR A 209 9.75 13.45 -7.85
CA TYR A 209 9.01 14.71 -7.92
C TYR A 209 9.95 15.93 -7.96
N LEU A 210 10.89 16.01 -7.02
CA LEU A 210 11.83 17.13 -6.97
C LEU A 210 12.73 17.19 -8.21
N ALA A 211 13.16 16.04 -8.73
CA ALA A 211 13.95 15.98 -9.96
C ALA A 211 13.16 16.48 -11.18
N TYR A 212 11.91 16.04 -11.36
CA TYR A 212 11.04 16.52 -12.43
C TYR A 212 10.68 18.00 -12.27
N ALA A 213 10.41 18.47 -11.04
CA ALA A 213 10.13 19.89 -10.78
C ALA A 213 11.35 20.78 -11.08
N ALA A 214 12.56 20.33 -10.74
CA ALA A 214 13.79 21.03 -11.09
C ALA A 214 14.06 21.02 -12.61
N LEU A 215 13.67 19.97 -13.32
CA LEU A 215 13.72 19.94 -14.78
C LEU A 215 12.68 20.89 -15.39
N GLU A 216 11.46 20.92 -14.86
CA GLU A 216 10.39 21.84 -15.29
C GLU A 216 10.81 23.31 -15.13
N ASP A 217 11.40 23.68 -14.00
CA ASP A 217 11.88 25.03 -13.74
C ASP A 217 12.98 25.44 -14.73
N ARG A 218 13.93 24.54 -15.03
CA ARG A 218 14.96 24.76 -16.05
C ARG A 218 14.37 24.98 -17.43
N VAL A 219 13.40 24.15 -17.83
CA VAL A 219 12.72 24.28 -19.12
C VAL A 219 11.91 25.58 -19.20
N SER A 220 11.20 25.92 -18.11
CA SER A 220 10.45 27.18 -17.99
C SER A 220 11.36 28.41 -18.07
N SER A 221 12.52 28.35 -17.42
CA SER A 221 13.55 29.39 -17.51
C SER A 221 14.08 29.55 -18.95
N TYR A 222 14.26 28.44 -19.69
CA TYR A 222 14.60 28.49 -21.11
C TYR A 222 13.51 29.14 -21.97
N PHE A 223 12.23 28.81 -21.75
CA PHE A 223 11.13 29.50 -22.42
C PHE A 223 11.12 31.02 -22.16
N ALA A 224 11.52 31.44 -20.96
CA ALA A 224 11.52 32.86 -20.56
C ALA A 224 12.76 33.62 -21.06
N THR A 225 13.93 32.99 -21.05
CA THR A 225 15.23 33.67 -21.27
C THR A 225 15.90 33.32 -22.60
N GLY A 226 15.50 32.22 -23.23
CA GLY A 226 16.19 31.64 -24.38
C GLY A 226 17.54 31.00 -24.03
N GLN A 227 17.86 30.86 -22.74
CA GLN A 227 19.11 30.25 -22.25
C GLN A 227 18.80 29.11 -21.29
N PHE A 228 19.33 27.92 -21.59
CA PHE A 228 19.18 26.74 -20.74
C PHE A 228 20.47 26.56 -19.97
N LEU A 229 20.42 26.75 -18.65
CA LEU A 229 21.60 26.70 -17.79
C LEU A 229 21.81 25.27 -17.28
N ILE A 230 22.99 24.71 -17.56
CA ILE A 230 23.43 23.42 -17.01
C ILE A 230 24.68 23.61 -16.15
N ASN A 231 24.80 22.83 -15.09
CA ASN A 231 26.01 22.76 -14.29
C ASN A 231 26.97 21.76 -14.94
N SER A 232 28.20 22.18 -15.22
CA SER A 232 29.26 21.29 -15.68
C SER A 232 29.78 20.42 -14.52
N ALA A 233 30.51 19.35 -14.85
CA ALA A 233 31.17 18.50 -13.86
C ALA A 233 32.17 19.27 -12.97
N GLN A 234 32.64 20.43 -13.44
CA GLN A 234 33.54 21.34 -12.74
C GLN A 234 32.79 22.43 -11.93
N GLY A 235 31.45 22.42 -11.95
CA GLY A 235 30.61 23.40 -11.24
C GLY A 235 30.40 24.72 -11.98
N GLU A 236 30.91 24.86 -13.21
CA GLU A 236 30.67 26.04 -14.04
C GLU A 236 29.31 25.96 -14.73
N ARG A 237 28.59 27.10 -14.80
CA ARG A 237 27.32 27.18 -15.51
C ARG A 237 27.57 27.40 -16.99
N THR A 238 27.12 26.49 -17.82
CA THR A 238 27.12 26.67 -19.29
C THR A 238 25.70 26.95 -19.77
N ALA A 239 25.57 27.93 -20.66
CA ALA A 239 24.30 28.32 -21.24
C ALA A 239 24.15 27.70 -22.63
N ILE A 240 23.16 26.85 -22.80
CA ILE A 240 22.76 26.29 -24.09
C ILE A 240 21.67 27.19 -24.68
N THR A 241 21.92 27.71 -25.88
CA THR A 241 20.94 28.54 -26.62
C THR A 241 20.26 27.76 -27.74
N ASN A 242 20.94 26.72 -28.27
CA ASN A 242 20.44 25.91 -29.37
C ASN A 242 19.33 24.95 -28.90
N SER A 243 18.14 25.08 -29.48
CA SER A 243 16.97 24.30 -29.08
C SER A 243 17.14 22.78 -29.30
N SER A 244 17.88 22.33 -30.31
CA SER A 244 18.15 20.91 -30.52
C SER A 244 19.01 20.31 -29.40
N GLN A 245 20.00 21.07 -28.91
CA GLN A 245 20.83 20.65 -27.78
C GLN A 245 20.02 20.62 -26.47
N VAL A 246 19.10 21.57 -26.29
CA VAL A 246 18.16 21.57 -25.15
C VAL A 246 17.23 20.35 -25.20
N ILE A 247 16.65 20.04 -26.36
CA ILE A 247 15.79 18.86 -26.55
C ILE A 247 16.53 17.58 -26.18
N GLN A 248 17.77 17.42 -26.69
CA GLN A 248 18.60 16.26 -26.38
C GLN A 248 18.90 16.16 -24.88
N PHE A 249 19.26 17.27 -24.24
CA PHE A 249 19.50 17.30 -22.80
C PHE A 249 18.25 16.88 -22.00
N ILE A 250 17.06 17.38 -22.41
CA ILE A 250 15.80 17.00 -21.76
C ILE A 250 15.52 15.51 -21.96
N ASP A 251 15.72 14.97 -23.17
CA ASP A 251 15.54 13.54 -23.45
C ASP A 251 16.48 12.68 -22.60
N ASP A 252 17.76 13.07 -22.46
CA ASP A 252 18.76 12.36 -21.65
C ASP A 252 18.40 12.41 -20.14
N GLU A 253 17.98 13.58 -19.65
CA GLU A 253 17.56 13.74 -18.25
C GLU A 253 16.29 12.92 -17.99
N LEU A 254 15.28 13.02 -18.86
CA LEU A 254 14.05 12.23 -18.78
C LEU A 254 14.36 10.74 -18.77
N ALA A 255 15.26 10.26 -19.63
CA ALA A 255 15.68 8.86 -19.63
C ALA A 255 16.33 8.45 -18.29
N THR A 256 17.11 9.35 -17.68
CA THR A 256 17.78 9.11 -16.40
C THR A 256 16.80 9.04 -15.22
N ILE A 257 15.78 9.92 -15.21
CA ILE A 257 14.79 10.00 -14.11
C ILE A 257 13.49 9.22 -14.39
N ASN A 258 13.40 8.50 -15.51
CA ASN A 258 12.26 7.68 -15.89
C ASN A 258 12.18 6.39 -15.05
N ASN A 259 11.73 6.53 -13.80
CA ASN A 259 11.55 5.42 -12.88
C ASN A 259 10.13 5.40 -12.31
N ILE A 260 9.57 4.19 -12.15
CA ILE A 260 8.31 3.95 -11.45
C ILE A 260 8.66 3.48 -10.05
N ALA A 261 8.65 4.41 -9.10
CA ALA A 261 8.94 4.12 -7.69
C ALA A 261 7.73 3.44 -7.02
N ILE A 262 7.59 2.12 -7.23
CA ILE A 262 6.64 1.28 -6.52
C ILE A 262 7.38 0.04 -6.02
N GLY A 263 7.89 0.13 -4.79
CA GLY A 263 8.45 -0.95 -4.01
C GLY A 263 7.36 -1.83 -3.43
N PHE A 264 7.53 -3.14 -3.59
CA PHE A 264 6.69 -4.17 -3.02
C PHE A 264 7.56 -5.36 -2.64
N ASP A 265 7.49 -5.80 -1.38
CA ASP A 265 8.26 -6.95 -0.91
C ASP A 265 7.44 -8.24 -1.04
N ALA A 266 7.52 -8.86 -2.22
CA ALA A 266 6.85 -10.12 -2.49
C ALA A 266 7.34 -11.28 -1.60
N THR A 267 8.55 -11.19 -1.03
CA THR A 267 9.10 -12.24 -0.14
C THR A 267 8.36 -12.33 1.19
N LYS A 268 7.59 -11.29 1.54
CA LYS A 268 6.74 -11.27 2.73
C LYS A 268 5.38 -11.92 2.52
N ILE A 269 5.06 -12.33 1.29
CA ILE A 269 3.85 -13.07 0.96
C ILE A 269 4.20 -14.56 0.97
N PRO A 270 3.50 -15.40 1.75
CA PRO A 270 3.70 -16.84 1.72
C PRO A 270 3.54 -17.38 0.28
N ASN A 271 4.47 -18.23 -0.16
CA ASN A 271 4.38 -18.87 -1.47
C ASN A 271 3.30 -19.96 -1.42
N TYR A 272 2.24 -19.81 -2.21
CA TYR A 272 1.14 -20.79 -2.27
C TYR A 272 1.58 -22.18 -2.74
N GLN A 273 2.69 -22.28 -3.49
CA GLN A 273 3.22 -23.57 -3.95
C GLN A 273 3.74 -24.44 -2.81
N ASP A 274 4.23 -23.82 -1.72
CA ASP A 274 4.74 -24.57 -0.57
C ASP A 274 3.62 -25.36 0.12
N TYR A 275 2.38 -24.87 0.06
CA TYR A 275 1.21 -25.53 0.65
C TYR A 275 0.63 -26.66 -0.20
N GLN A 276 0.89 -26.68 -1.52
CA GLN A 276 0.45 -27.79 -2.38
C GLN A 276 1.21 -29.08 -2.05
N ASN A 277 2.49 -28.96 -1.69
CA ASN A 277 3.34 -30.10 -1.30
C ASN A 277 3.02 -30.65 0.10
N LEU A 278 2.30 -29.92 0.94
CA LEU A 278 1.82 -30.41 2.25
C LEU A 278 0.55 -31.26 2.15
N GLY A 279 -0.21 -31.15 1.05
CA GLY A 279 -1.42 -31.93 0.81
C GLY A 279 -1.17 -33.29 0.14
N ASP A 280 -0.07 -33.43 -0.59
CA ASP A 280 0.29 -34.63 -1.36
C ASP A 280 1.13 -35.65 -0.58
N GLY A 281 1.21 -35.48 0.74
CA GLY A 281 1.69 -36.50 1.68
C GLY A 281 0.78 -37.73 1.74
N THR A 282 0.55 -38.35 0.58
CA THR A 282 0.12 -39.73 0.49
C THR A 282 1.17 -40.55 1.23
N SER A 283 0.74 -41.06 2.38
CA SER A 283 1.36 -42.11 3.17
C SER A 283 1.98 -43.15 2.24
N SER A 284 3.30 -43.05 2.01
CA SER A 284 4.11 -44.20 1.66
C SER A 284 4.12 -45.09 2.91
N ASN A 285 3.07 -45.90 3.04
CA ASN A 285 3.10 -47.10 3.86
C ASN A 285 4.16 -48.02 3.26
N ASP A 286 5.41 -47.76 3.60
CA ASP A 286 6.46 -48.77 3.61
C ASP A 286 6.10 -49.74 4.74
N ALA A 287 5.38 -50.79 4.35
CA ALA A 287 5.39 -52.07 5.05
C ALA A 287 6.54 -52.92 4.45
N PRO A 288 7.14 -53.83 5.25
CA PRO A 288 8.54 -54.27 5.17
C PRO A 288 8.96 -55.06 3.93
#